data_AF-A0A5K0XGZ6-F1
#
_entry.id   AF-A0A5K0XGZ6-F1
#
_cell.length_a   1.000
_cell.length_b   1.000
_cell.length_c   1.000
_cell.angle_alpha   90.00
_cell.angle_beta   90.00
_cell.angle_gamma   90.00
#
_symmetry.space_group_name_H-M   'P 1'
#
loop_
_entity.id
_entity.type
_entity.pdbx_description
1 polymer ?
#
loop_
_entity_poly.entity_id
_entity_poly.type
_entity_poly.pdbx_seq_one_letter_code
_entity_poly.pdbx_strand_id
1 'polypeptide(L)' 'EWWSANVMDMYQEKISTGADFNKSDAYMINGQPGDRYECSES' A
#
# COMPACT_ATOMS: atom_id res chain seq x y z
N GLU A 1 0.77 12.28 4.75
CA GLU A 1 0.38 11.18 3.86
C GLU A 1 1.54 10.20 3.67
N TRP A 2 1.34 8.92 4.00
CA TRP A 2 2.40 7.90 3.90
C TRP A 2 2.79 7.60 2.45
N TRP A 3 1.85 7.76 1.51
CA TRP A 3 2.07 7.52 0.08
C TRP A 3 3.02 8.53 -0.57
N SER A 4 3.36 9.61 0.13
CA SER A 4 4.30 10.62 -0.34
C SER A 4 5.68 10.51 0.32
N ALA A 5 5.88 9.52 1.19
CA ALA A 5 7.16 9.28 1.86
C ALA A 5 8.17 8.64 0.89
N ASN A 6 9.45 8.92 1.13
CA ASN A 6 10.51 8.24 0.39
C ASN A 6 10.54 6.76 0.78
N VAL A 7 10.42 5.89 -0.22
CA VAL A 7 10.39 4.44 -0.05
C VAL A 7 11.64 3.92 0.66
N MET A 8 12.81 4.52 0.42
CA MET A 8 14.07 4.08 1.03
C MET A 8 14.11 4.39 2.53
N ASP A 9 13.57 5.53 2.95
CA ASP A 9 13.52 5.89 4.37
C ASP A 9 12.63 4.92 5.15
N MET A 10 11.45 4.61 4.60
CA MET A 10 10.54 3.60 5.16
C MET A 10 11.20 2.22 5.21
N TYR A 11 11.89 1.83 4.13
CA TYR A 11 12.59 0.54 4.08
C TYR A 11 13.67 0.43 5.17
N GLN A 12 14.51 1.44 5.35
CA GLN A 12 15.56 1.43 6.37
C GLN A 12 14.97 1.36 7.79
N GLU A 13 13.87 2.07 8.05
CA GLU A 13 13.14 1.98 9.33
C GLU A 13 12.62 0.57 9.58
N LYS A 14 11.97 -0.07 8.59
CA LYS A 14 11.38 -1.40 8.77
C LYS A 14 12.44 -2.49 8.92
N ILE A 15 13.54 -2.40 8.16
CA ILE A 15 14.69 -3.31 8.32
C ILE A 15 15.35 -3.15 9.69
N SER A 16 15.54 -1.91 10.17
CA SER A 16 16.20 -1.66 11.46
C SER A 16 15.35 -2.06 12.67
N THR A 17 14.02 -1.97 12.57
CA THR A 17 13.09 -2.28 13.67
C THR A 17 12.51 -3.69 13.63
N GLY A 18 12.54 -4.34 12.46
CA GLY A 18 11.83 -5.60 12.22
C GLY A 18 10.31 -5.44 12.16
N ALA A 19 9.80 -4.20 12.08
CA ALA A 19 8.37 -3.92 12.00
C ALA A 19 7.83 -4.11 10.58
N ASP A 20 6.56 -4.49 10.46
CA ASP A 20 5.87 -4.58 9.18
C ASP A 20 5.65 -3.20 8.53
N PHE A 21 5.48 -3.21 7.20
CA PHE A 21 5.01 -2.05 6.47
C PHE A 21 3.55 -1.75 6.77
N ASN A 22 3.16 -0.47 6.62
CA ASN A 22 1.77 -0.08 6.71
C ASN A 22 0.97 -0.82 5.62
N LYS A 23 -0.21 -1.34 5.99
CA LYS A 23 -1.16 -1.88 5.01
C LYS A 23 -1.55 -0.76 4.06
N SER A 24 -1.30 -0.99 2.77
CA SER A 24 -1.79 -0.11 1.72
C SER A 24 -3.31 -0.20 1.63
N ASP A 25 -3.96 0.94 1.53
CA ASP A 25 -5.36 1.14 1.18
C ASP A 25 -5.52 1.21 -0.35
N ALA A 26 -4.83 0.31 -1.07
CA ALA A 26 -4.83 0.28 -2.52
C ALA A 26 -6.25 0.17 -3.07
N TYR A 27 -6.71 1.23 -3.74
CA TYR A 27 -8.00 1.23 -4.42
C TYR A 27 -8.02 0.25 -5.60
N MET A 28 -6.87 0.07 -6.27
CA MET A 28 -6.72 -0.85 -7.40
C MET A 28 -5.70 -1.95 -7.10
N ILE A 29 -6.08 -3.19 -7.37
CA ILE A 29 -5.23 -4.39 -7.39
C ILE A 29 -5.23 -4.92 -8.83
N ASN A 30 -4.06 -4.96 -9.48
CA ASN A 30 -3.90 -5.44 -10.87
C ASN A 30 -4.83 -4.74 -11.90
N GLY A 31 -5.15 -3.46 -11.69
CA GLY A 31 -6.04 -2.70 -12.57
C GLY A 31 -7.53 -2.89 -12.32
N GLN A 32 -7.92 -3.58 -11.25
CA GLN A 32 -9.31 -3.74 -10.82
C GLN A 32 -9.49 -3.20 -9.40
N PRO A 33 -10.68 -2.72 -9.03
CA PRO A 33 -10.98 -2.36 -7.66
C PRO A 33 -10.71 -3.54 -6.73
N GLY A 34 -10.05 -3.31 -5.59
CA GLY A 34 -9.81 -4.38 -4.62
C GLY A 34 -11.12 -4.95 -4.05
N ASP A 35 -11.10 -6.15 -3.48
CA ASP A 35 -12.27 -6.95 -3.03
C ASP A 35 -13.33 -6.22 -2.17
N ARG A 36 -13.02 -5.03 -1.64
CA ARG A 36 -13.92 -4.19 -0.84
C ARG A 36 -14.63 -3.11 -1.65
N TYR A 37 -14.41 -3.05 -2.96
CA TYR A 37 -14.98 -2.08 -3.87
C TYR A 37 -15.72 -2.81 -4.99
N GLU A 38 -16.86 -2.27 -5.40
CA GLU A 38 -17.63 -2.85 -6.50
C GLU A 38 -16.76 -2.87 -7.77
N CYS A 39 -16.76 -4.00 -8.47
CA CYS A 39 -16.18 -4.06 -9.81
C CYS A 39 -16.90 -3.06 -10.72
N SER A 40 -16.21 -2.51 -11.71
CA SER A 40 -16.88 -1.69 -12.73
C SER A 40 -17.97 -2.55 -13.40
N GLU A 41 -19.23 -2.09 -13.33
CA GLU A 41 -20.33 -2.65 -14.12
C GLU A 41 -19.88 -2.70 -15.59
N SER A 42 -19.98 -3.89 -16.20
CA SER A 42 -19.50 -4.17 -17.56
C SER A 42 -20.43 -3.64 -18.64
#